data_AF-A0A968PHQ9-F1
#
_entry.id   AF-A0A968PHQ9-F1
#
_cell.length_a   1.000
_cell.length_b   1.000
_cell.length_c   1.000
_cell.angle_alpha   90.00
_cell.angle_beta   90.00
_cell.angle_gamma   90.00
#
_symmetry.space_group_name_H-M   'P 1'
#
loop_
_entity.id
_entity.type
_entity.pdbx_description
1 polymer ?
#
loop_
_entity_poly.entity_id
_entity_poly.type
_entity_poly.pdbx_seq_one_letter_code
_entity_poly.pdbx_strand_id
1 'polypeptide(L)' 'MAEHVADTFILPEPITIRAEACGQENAFWLSDDRAIVLCYELVAWQFSVIVEDILAR' A
#
# COMPACT_ATOMS: atom_id res chain seq x y z
N MET A 1 6.50 -11.32 4.09
CA MET A 1 6.19 -10.07 3.35
C MET A 1 6.90 -8.86 3.94
N ALA A 2 6.71 -8.52 5.22
CA ALA A 2 7.38 -7.35 5.83
C ALA A 2 8.91 -7.43 5.80
N GLU A 3 9.49 -8.57 6.18
CA GLU A 3 10.94 -8.83 6.12
C GLU A 3 11.49 -8.66 4.70
N HIS A 4 10.81 -9.26 3.72
CA HIS A 4 11.22 -9.18 2.32
C HIS A 4 11.22 -7.74 1.76
N VAL A 5 10.27 -6.91 2.19
CA VAL A 5 10.22 -5.48 1.83
C VAL A 5 11.39 -4.74 2.49
N ALA A 6 11.63 -4.97 3.78
CA ALA A 6 12.76 -4.34 4.48
C ALA A 6 14.11 -4.70 3.83
N ASP A 7 14.31 -5.98 3.47
CA ASP A 7 15.54 -6.48 2.87
C ASP A 7 15.75 -5.99 1.42
N THR A 8 14.66 -5.79 0.68
CA THR A 8 14.72 -5.32 -0.72
C THR A 8 15.06 -3.83 -0.79
N PHE A 9 14.49 -3.03 0.10
CA PHE A 9 14.59 -1.57 0.00
C PHE A 9 15.70 -0.95 0.87
N ILE A 10 16.35 -1.74 1.76
CA ILE A 10 17.46 -1.32 2.65
C ILE A 10 17.25 0.10 3.18
N LEU A 11 16.08 0.34 3.77
CA LEU A 11 15.74 1.66 4.29
C LEU A 11 16.69 1.99 5.45
N PRO A 12 17.18 3.24 5.57
CA PRO A 12 18.12 3.61 6.63
C PRO A 12 17.60 3.32 8.04
N GLU A 13 16.27 3.33 8.17
CA GLU A 13 15.54 3.12 9.40
C GLU A 13 14.18 2.49 9.04
N PRO A 14 13.57 1.68 9.91
CA PRO A 14 12.27 1.06 9.65
C PRO A 14 11.16 2.09 9.38
N ILE A 15 10.17 1.70 8.60
CA ILE A 15 8.92 2.46 8.40
C ILE A 15 7.73 1.58 8.75
N THR A 16 6.63 2.21 9.15
CA THR A 16 5.37 1.51 9.40
C THR A 16 4.51 1.55 8.14
N ILE A 17 3.88 0.42 7.79
CA ILE A 17 2.79 0.42 6.80
C ILE A 17 1.52 0.06 7.57
N ARG A 18 0.58 1.00 7.63
CA ARG A 18 -0.71 0.83 8.28
C ARG A 18 -1.81 0.83 7.23
N ALA A 19 -2.69 -0.16 7.27
CA ALA A 19 -3.83 -0.23 6.38
C ALA A 19 -5.11 0.15 7.13
N GLU A 20 -5.90 1.08 6.59
CA GLU A 20 -7.14 1.59 7.20
C GLU A 20 -8.15 2.07 6.15
N ALA A 21 -9.38 2.33 6.57
CA ALA A 21 -10.39 2.93 5.70
C ALA A 21 -10.20 4.45 5.65
N CYS A 22 -10.10 5.02 4.45
CA CYS A 22 -9.84 6.46 4.25
C CYS A 22 -10.98 7.21 3.58
N GLY A 23 -11.95 6.50 2.98
CA GLY A 23 -12.98 7.09 2.14
C GLY A 23 -12.48 7.55 0.76
N GLN A 24 -11.27 7.14 0.37
CA GLN A 24 -10.67 7.46 -0.93
C GLN A 24 -9.64 6.41 -1.35
N GLU A 25 -9.52 6.18 -2.66
CA GLU A 25 -8.59 5.24 -3.29
C GLU A 25 -7.15 5.82 -3.31
N ASN A 26 -6.50 5.90 -2.15
CA ASN A 26 -5.19 6.54 -2.05
C ASN A 26 -4.22 5.85 -1.07
N ALA A 27 -3.00 6.37 -1.00
CA ALA A 27 -2.04 6.07 0.04
C ALA A 27 -1.27 7.35 0.43
N PHE A 28 -0.98 7.53 1.72
CA PHE A 28 -0.38 8.75 2.26
C PHE A 28 0.91 8.46 3.00
N TRP A 29 1.87 9.38 2.89
CA TRP A 29 3.03 9.41 3.79
C TRP A 29 2.75 10.36 4.95
N LEU A 30 2.87 9.85 6.18
CA LEU A 30 2.82 10.62 7.42
C LEU A 30 4.25 10.77 7.94
N SER A 31 4.82 11.97 7.77
CA SER A 31 6.21 12.26 8.15
C SER A 31 6.47 12.05 9.63
N ASP A 32 5.53 12.48 10.46
CA ASP A 32 5.69 12.54 11.91
C ASP A 32 5.74 11.13 12.52
N ASP A 33 5.03 10.17 11.89
CA ASP A 33 4.96 8.77 12.32
C ASP A 33 5.88 7.85 11.52
N ARG A 34 6.58 8.37 10.51
CA ARG A 34 7.30 7.59 9.49
C ARG A 34 6.47 6.43 8.97
N ALA A 35 5.22 6.73 8.62
CA ALA A 35 4.23 5.74 8.28
C ALA A 35 3.63 5.97 6.89
N ILE A 36 3.45 4.88 6.16
CA ILE A 36 2.58 4.84 4.99
C ILE A 36 1.20 4.39 5.47
N VAL A 37 0.19 5.21 5.22
CA VAL A 37 -1.21 4.83 5.35
C VAL A 37 -1.69 4.33 4.00
N LEU A 38 -1.99 3.04 3.92
CA LEU A 38 -2.55 2.37 2.75
C LEU A 38 -4.06 2.26 2.89
N CYS A 39 -4.82 2.98 2.06
CA CYS A 39 -6.28 2.95 2.14
C CYS A 39 -6.82 1.63 1.57
N TYR A 40 -7.76 1.00 2.27
CA TYR A 40 -8.40 -0.25 1.81
C TYR A 40 -9.04 -0.08 0.43
N GLU A 41 -9.57 1.11 0.14
CA GLU A 41 -10.20 1.47 -1.12
C GLU A 41 -9.22 1.39 -2.29
N LEU A 42 -7.97 1.82 -2.09
CA LEU A 42 -6.93 1.72 -3.13
C LEU A 42 -6.66 0.27 -3.51
N VAL A 43 -6.59 -0.62 -2.51
CA VAL A 43 -6.35 -2.05 -2.72
C VAL A 43 -7.54 -2.69 -3.44
N ALA A 44 -8.76 -2.36 -3.03
CA ALA A 44 -9.98 -2.84 -3.68
C ALA A 44 -10.04 -2.40 -5.16
N TRP A 45 -9.76 -1.13 -5.44
CA TRP A 45 -9.68 -0.63 -6.81
C TRP A 45 -8.60 -1.34 -7.63
N GLN A 46 -7.40 -1.51 -7.07
CA GLN A 46 -6.31 -2.20 -7.76
C GLN A 46 -6.68 -3.65 -8.12
N PHE A 47 -7.37 -4.37 -7.22
CA PHE A 47 -7.86 -5.71 -7.52
C PHE A 47 -8.88 -5.70 -8.67
N SER A 48 -9.83 -4.75 -8.68
CA SER A 48 -10.79 -4.62 -9.79
C SER A 48 -10.08 -4.42 -11.13
N VAL A 49 -9.12 -3.50 -11.20
CA VAL A 49 -8.35 -3.24 -12.43
C VAL A 49 -7.60 -4.48 -12.91
N ILE A 50 -6.97 -5.23 -12.00
CA ILE A 50 -6.25 -6.47 -12.34
C ILE A 50 -7.21 -7.53 -12.88
N VAL A 51 -8.37 -7.71 -12.23
CA VAL A 51 -9.38 -8.67 -12.68
C VAL A 51 -9.94 -8.28 -14.04
N GLU A 52 -10.22 -7.00 -14.26
CA GLU A 52 -10.66 -6.48 -15.56
C GLU A 52 -9.64 -6.76 -16.67
N ASP A 53 -8.34 -6.52 -16.45
CA ASP A 53 -7.30 -6.83 -17.44
C ASP A 53 -7.21 -8.33 -17.74
N ILE A 54 -7.32 -9.18 -16.70
CA ILE A 54 -7.28 -10.64 -16.88
C ILE A 54 -8.48 -11.13 -17.70
N LEU A 55 -9.68 -10.60 -17.43
CA LEU A 55 -10.92 -11.02 -18.11
C LEU A 55 -11.06 -10.42 -19.51
N ALA A 56 -10.34 -9.34 -19.83
CA ALA A 56 -10.32 -8.73 -21.15
C ALA A 56 -9.39 -9.46 -22.16
N ARG A 57 -8.69 -10.52 -21.72
CA ARG A 57 -7.84 -11.38 -22.55
C ARG A 57 -8.55 -12.66 -23.00
#